data_AF-A0A497C296-F1
#
_entry.id   AF-A0A497C296-F1
#
_cell.length_a   1.000
_cell.length_b   1.000
_cell.length_c   1.000
_cell.angle_alpha   90.00
_cell.angle_beta   90.00
_cell.angle_gamma   90.00
#
_symmetry.space_group_name_H-M   'P 1'
#
loop_
_entity.id
_entity.type
_entity.pdbx_description
1 polymer ?
#
loop_
_entity_poly.entity_id
_entity_poly.type
_entity_poly.pdbx_seq_one_letter_code
_entity_poly.pdbx_strand_id
1 'polypeptide(L)'
;MIVFPDGNFCRVFKIPSNYPTGFCFGEGRPTNFQMMDWFNPIEPDMVGVDINWEEYKERLKEWLLEKSYVKAGCNYLVITDFNEVFMFRKAYSEDSEKFLSRHVNVGGGD
;
A
#
# COMPACT_ATOMS: atom_id res chain seq x y z
N MET A 1 17.08 4.26 29.23
CA MET A 1 17.19 3.53 27.95
C MET A 1 15.77 3.17 27.55
N ILE A 2 15.19 3.83 26.55
CA ILE A 2 13.84 3.49 26.08
C ILE A 2 14.00 2.23 25.24
N VAL A 3 13.46 1.12 25.73
CA VAL A 3 13.41 -0.14 25.01
C VAL A 3 12.21 -0.04 24.08
N PHE A 4 12.44 0.16 22.79
CA PHE A 4 11.38 -0.07 21.80
C PHE A 4 11.11 -1.57 21.79
N PRO A 5 9.87 -2.04 22.02
CA PRO A 5 9.58 -3.45 21.83
C PRO A 5 9.94 -3.80 20.38
N ASP A 6 10.66 -4.91 20.18
CA ASP A 6 11.18 -5.41 18.89
C ASP A 6 10.07 -5.80 17.87
N GLY A 7 8.89 -5.19 17.91
CA GLY A 7 7.69 -5.67 17.24
C GLY A 7 6.66 -4.60 16.89
N ASN A 8 7.08 -3.36 16.61
CA ASN A 8 6.19 -2.33 16.09
C ASN A 8 6.66 -1.87 14.72
N PHE A 9 6.57 -2.73 13.71
CA PHE A 9 6.91 -2.35 12.36
C PHE A 9 5.76 -2.50 11.37
N CYS A 10 5.83 -1.67 10.33
CA CYS A 10 5.00 -1.72 9.14
C CYS A 10 5.81 -2.29 7.99
N ARG A 11 5.28 -3.31 7.31
CA ARG A 11 5.83 -3.84 6.06
C ARG A 11 4.93 -3.43 4.91
N VAL A 12 5.53 -2.82 3.89
CA VAL A 12 4.81 -2.34 2.71
C VAL A 12 5.07 -3.30 1.56
N PHE A 13 4.01 -3.85 0.98
CA PHE A 13 4.06 -4.72 -0.18
C PHE A 13 3.38 -4.06 -1.36
N LYS A 14 4.03 -4.08 -2.52
CA LYS A 14 3.37 -3.81 -3.79
C LYS A 14 2.62 -5.07 -4.22
N ILE A 15 1.34 -4.90 -4.46
CA ILE A 15 0.43 -5.96 -4.91
C ILE A 15 0.40 -5.97 -6.44
N PRO A 16 0.43 -7.15 -7.10
CA PRO A 16 0.31 -7.22 -8.54
C PRO A 16 -1.05 -6.69 -9.00
N SER A 17 -1.06 -5.97 -10.13
CA SER A 17 -2.29 -5.43 -10.71
C SER A 17 -3.25 -6.53 -11.19
N ASN A 18 -2.71 -7.71 -11.49
CA ASN A 18 -3.45 -8.89 -11.90
C ASN A 18 -2.94 -10.08 -11.10
N TYR A 19 -3.86 -10.90 -10.61
CA TYR A 19 -3.52 -12.18 -9.99
C TYR A 19 -3.56 -13.30 -11.03
N PRO A 20 -2.76 -14.36 -10.86
CA PRO A 20 -2.90 -15.56 -11.68
C PRO A 20 -4.34 -16.10 -11.61
N THR A 21 -4.87 -16.58 -12.73
CA THR A 21 -6.14 -17.32 -12.74
C THR A 21 -6.04 -18.52 -11.79
N GLY A 22 -7.00 -18.67 -10.86
CA GLY A 22 -6.98 -19.71 -9.82
C GLY A 22 -6.28 -19.31 -8.52
N PHE A 23 -5.74 -18.10 -8.42
CA PHE A 23 -5.28 -17.54 -7.14
C PHE A 23 -6.44 -17.47 -6.12
N CYS A 24 -6.20 -17.94 -4.90
CA CYS A 24 -7.15 -18.01 -3.77
C CYS A 24 -8.34 -18.99 -3.84
N PHE A 25 -8.37 -19.96 -4.77
CA PHE A 25 -9.50 -20.92 -4.87
C PHE A 25 -9.07 -22.38 -5.05
N GLY A 26 -8.10 -22.84 -4.26
CA GLY A 26 -7.72 -24.26 -4.18
C GLY A 26 -6.77 -24.76 -5.27
N GLU A 27 -6.46 -23.97 -6.30
CA GLU A 27 -5.46 -24.33 -7.33
C GLU A 27 -4.01 -24.08 -6.90
N GLY A 28 -3.78 -23.40 -5.76
CA GLY A 28 -2.45 -23.28 -5.15
C GLY A 28 -1.40 -22.55 -5.98
N ARG A 29 -1.81 -21.77 -6.99
CA ARG A 29 -0.84 -21.04 -7.83
C ARG A 29 -0.11 -19.98 -7.01
N PRO A 30 1.24 -19.96 -7.04
CA PRO A 30 1.99 -18.97 -6.30
C PRO A 30 1.72 -17.57 -6.87
N THR A 31 1.55 -16.61 -5.98
CA THR A 31 1.65 -15.18 -6.31
C THR A 31 2.88 -14.60 -5.63
N ASN A 32 3.46 -13.58 -6.24
CA ASN A 32 4.61 -12.88 -5.66
C ASN A 32 4.19 -11.47 -5.26
N PHE A 33 4.46 -11.13 -4.01
CA PHE A 33 4.38 -9.76 -3.52
C PHE A 33 5.79 -9.20 -3.38
N GLN A 34 5.98 -7.96 -3.82
CA GLN A 34 7.27 -7.28 -3.68
C GLN A 34 7.22 -6.42 -2.41
N MET A 35 8.07 -6.71 -1.43
CA MET A 35 8.27 -5.81 -0.30
C MET A 35 9.00 -4.56 -0.79
N MET A 36 8.40 -3.39 -0.55
CA MET A 36 8.90 -2.09 -1.00
C MET A 36 9.61 -1.33 0.12
N ASP A 37 9.13 -1.49 1.36
CA ASP A 37 9.67 -0.78 2.52
C ASP A 37 9.34 -1.53 3.83
N TRP A 38 10.11 -1.23 4.87
CA TRP A 38 9.93 -1.71 6.24
C TRP A 38 10.40 -0.63 7.22
N PHE A 39 9.48 -0.14 8.05
CA PHE A 39 9.76 0.97 8.98
C PHE A 39 8.97 0.84 10.28
N ASN A 40 9.44 1.50 11.34
CA ASN A 40 8.66 1.67 12.57
C ASN A 40 7.78 2.92 12.39
N PRO A 41 6.44 2.79 12.49
CA PRO A 41 5.55 3.94 12.34
C PRO A 41 5.68 4.92 13.53
N ILE A 42 5.96 4.42 14.74
CA ILE A 42 5.91 5.22 15.95
C ILE A 42 7.10 6.18 16.00
N GLU A 43 6.81 7.48 15.98
CA GLU A 43 7.81 8.52 16.20
C GLU A 43 8.33 8.46 17.66
N PRO A 44 9.61 8.77 17.92
CA PRO A 44 10.20 8.61 19.26
C PRO A 44 9.47 9.38 20.37
N ASP A 45 8.79 10.47 20.04
CA ASP A 45 8.00 11.31 20.95
C ASP A 45 6.59 10.76 21.24
N MET A 46 6.11 9.81 20.43
CA MET A 46 4.80 9.16 20.60
C MET A 46 4.84 7.91 21.49
N VAL A 47 6.01 7.56 22.04
CA VAL A 47 6.17 6.39 22.91
C VAL A 47 5.38 6.59 24.21
N GLY A 48 4.38 5.74 24.45
CA GLY A 48 3.55 5.78 25.66
C GLY A 48 2.33 6.72 25.58
N VAL A 49 2.07 7.30 24.42
CA VAL A 49 0.84 8.05 24.14
C VAL A 49 -0.26 7.09 23.69
N ASP A 50 -1.49 7.28 24.18
CA ASP A 50 -2.66 6.57 23.66
C ASP A 50 -3.04 7.18 22.30
N ILE A 51 -2.81 6.42 21.22
CA ILE A 51 -2.98 6.90 19.85
C ILE A 51 -4.33 6.43 19.32
N ASN A 52 -5.15 7.37 18.83
CA ASN A 52 -6.29 7.01 17.99
C ASN A 52 -5.77 6.44 16.67
N TRP A 53 -5.84 5.11 16.53
CA TRP A 53 -5.31 4.40 15.38
C TRP A 53 -5.88 4.87 14.05
N GLU A 54 -7.17 5.21 13.97
CA GLU A 54 -7.80 5.61 12.71
C GLU A 54 -7.26 6.95 12.21
N GLU A 55 -7.06 7.93 13.09
CA GLU A 55 -6.43 9.21 12.72
C GLU A 55 -4.97 9.01 12.32
N TYR A 56 -4.25 8.18 13.07
CA TYR A 56 -2.86 7.88 12.81
C TYR A 56 -2.67 7.15 11.48
N LYS A 57 -3.56 6.22 11.14
CA LYS A 57 -3.58 5.49 9.87
C LYS A 57 -3.77 6.42 8.67
N GLU A 58 -4.60 7.45 8.77
CA GLU A 58 -4.75 8.44 7.69
C GLU A 58 -3.47 9.27 7.50
N ARG A 59 -2.85 9.76 8.58
CA ARG A 59 -1.54 10.43 8.50
C ARG A 59 -0.46 9.53 7.90
N LEU A 60 -0.48 8.25 8.29
CA LEU A 60 0.46 7.27 7.77
C LEU A 60 0.25 7.03 6.26
N LYS A 61 -0.99 6.99 5.78
CA LYS A 61 -1.29 6.91 4.34
C LYS A 61 -0.75 8.12 3.58
N GLU A 62 -0.94 9.33 4.11
CA GLU A 62 -0.42 10.56 3.49
C GLU A 62 1.10 10.51 3.38
N TRP A 63 1.80 10.18 4.46
CA TRP A 63 3.25 10.02 4.47
C TRP A 63 3.73 8.93 3.50
N LEU A 64 3.01 7.81 3.41
CA LEU A 64 3.32 6.74 2.46
C LEU A 64 3.17 7.22 1.00
N LEU A 65 2.18 8.06 0.68
CA LEU A 65 1.96 8.59 -0.67
C LEU A 65 3.10 9.46 -1.22
N GLU A 66 3.93 10.01 -0.32
CA GLU A 66 5.11 10.81 -0.64
C GLU A 66 6.34 9.96 -0.98
N LYS A 67 6.31 8.66 -0.67
CA LYS A 67 7.46 7.78 -0.88
C LYS A 67 7.79 7.59 -2.35
N SER A 68 9.08 7.60 -2.68
CA SER A 68 9.59 7.53 -4.06
C SER A 68 9.22 6.22 -4.79
N TYR A 69 9.01 5.14 -4.04
CA TYR A 69 8.58 3.84 -4.57
C TYR A 69 7.07 3.78 -4.89
N VAL A 70 6.29 4.77 -4.46
CA VAL A 70 4.85 4.83 -4.71
C VAL A 70 4.59 5.41 -6.10
N LYS A 71 4.01 4.59 -6.97
CA LYS A 71 3.70 4.92 -8.36
C LYS A 71 2.18 4.95 -8.55
N ALA A 72 1.72 5.86 -9.41
CA ALA A 72 0.31 5.93 -9.79
C ALA A 72 -0.17 4.62 -10.41
N GLY A 73 -1.41 4.23 -10.12
CA GLY A 73 -2.02 3.00 -10.64
C GLY A 73 -1.54 1.69 -10.02
N CYS A 74 -0.60 1.74 -9.05
CA CYS A 74 -0.19 0.58 -8.27
C CYS A 74 -0.97 0.52 -6.95
N ASN A 75 -1.27 -0.70 -6.50
CA ASN A 75 -1.85 -0.95 -5.18
C ASN A 75 -0.77 -1.40 -4.22
N TYR A 76 -0.85 -0.90 -2.99
CA TYR A 76 0.08 -1.22 -1.92
C TYR A 76 -0.69 -1.73 -0.70
N LEU A 77 -0.15 -2.76 -0.06
CA LEU A 77 -0.64 -3.38 1.16
C LEU A 77 0.33 -3.07 2.29
N VAL A 78 -0.19 -2.59 3.41
CA VAL A 78 0.58 -2.38 4.63
C VAL A 78 0.12 -3.40 5.66
N ILE A 79 1.06 -4.18 6.17
CA ILE A 79 0.85 -5.12 7.27
C ILE A 79 1.63 -4.60 8.47
N THR A 80 0.94 -4.44 9.58
CA THR A 80 1.53 -3.99 10.84
C THR A 80 1.73 -5.16 11.79
N ASP A 81 2.69 -5.06 12.69
CA ASP A 81 2.92 -6.08 13.74
C ASP A 81 1.87 -6.01 14.88
N PHE A 82 1.00 -5.00 14.89
CA PHE A 82 -0.08 -4.82 15.87
C PHE A 82 -1.46 -5.19 15.31
N ASN A 83 -1.51 -6.18 14.41
CA ASN A 83 -2.72 -6.79 13.83
C ASN A 83 -3.59 -5.90 12.94
N GLU A 84 -3.06 -4.77 12.48
CA GLU A 84 -3.76 -3.89 11.54
C GLU A 84 -3.25 -4.11 10.12
N VAL A 85 -4.17 -3.99 9.16
CA VAL A 85 -3.89 -4.13 7.73
C VAL A 85 -4.68 -3.08 6.96
N PHE A 86 -4.01 -2.40 6.04
CA PHE A 86 -4.70 -1.46 5.15
C PHE A 86 -4.04 -1.38 3.79
N MET A 87 -4.82 -0.93 2.81
CA MET A 87 -4.36 -0.68 1.46
C MET A 87 -4.33 0.82 1.16
N PHE A 88 -3.42 1.20 0.28
CA PHE A 88 -3.38 2.54 -0.29
C PHE A 88 -2.95 2.50 -1.75
N ARG A 89 -3.30 3.54 -2.51
CA ARG A 89 -2.89 3.72 -3.90
C ARG A 89 -2.74 5.20 -4.20
N LYS A 90 -1.80 5.54 -5.08
CA LYS A 90 -1.69 6.89 -5.64
C LYS A 90 -2.60 6.98 -6.87
N ALA A 91 -3.54 7.92 -6.84
CA ALA A 91 -4.36 8.22 -8.00
C ALA A 91 -3.47 8.73 -9.15
N TYR A 92 -3.92 8.51 -10.38
CA TYR A 92 -3.35 9.20 -11.52
C TYR A 92 -3.66 10.70 -11.41
N SER A 93 -2.80 11.56 -11.95
CA SER A 93 -3.20 12.94 -12.16
C SER A 93 -4.39 12.96 -13.14
N GLU A 94 -5.28 13.94 -13.00
CA GLU A 94 -6.45 14.08 -13.88
C GLU A 94 -6.05 14.11 -15.38
N ASP A 95 -4.89 14.69 -15.69
CA ASP A 95 -4.35 14.73 -17.05
C ASP A 95 -3.93 13.35 -17.57
N SER A 96 -3.39 12.50 -16.68
CA SER A 96 -3.03 11.13 -17.01
C SER A 96 -4.27 10.25 -17.21
N GLU A 97 -5.34 10.47 -16.43
CA GLU A 97 -6.61 9.76 -16.59
C GLU A 97 -7.31 10.14 -17.90
N LYS A 98 -7.28 11.42 -18.29
CA LYS A 98 -7.78 11.89 -19.59
C LYS A 98 -6.97 11.31 -20.76
N PHE A 99 -5.66 11.14 -20.60
CA PHE A 99 -4.83 10.53 -21.63
C PHE A 99 -5.10 9.03 -21.79
N LEU A 100 -5.23 8.29 -20.68
CA LEU A 100 -5.53 6.86 -20.69
C LEU A 100 -6.92 6.57 -21.26
N SER A 101 -7.93 7.35 -20.88
CA SER A 101 -9.31 7.17 -21.38
C SER A 101 -9.45 7.42 -22.89
N ARG A 102 -8.63 8.31 -23.47
CA ARG A 102 -8.62 8.57 -24.93
C ARG A 102 -8.04 7.43 -25.76
N HIS A 103 -7.10 6.66 -25.22
CA HIS A 103 -6.42 5.58 -25.96
C HIS A 103 -7.13 4.22 -25.86
N VAL A 104 -8.05 4.04 -24.90
CA VAL A 104 -8.84 2.79 -24.76
C VAL A 104 -9.99 2.72 -25.77
N ASN A 105 -10.37 3.83 -26.43
CA ASN A 105 -11.49 3.88 -27.38
C ASN A 105 -11.13 3.64 -28.86
N VAL A 106 -9.93 3.17 -29.18
CA VAL A 106 -9.52 2.89 -30.57
C VAL A 106 -9.57 1.38 -30.82
N GLY A 107 -10.77 0.79 -30.86
CA GLY A 107 -10.90 -0.65 -31.07
C GLY A 107 -12.33 -1.19 -31.16
N GLY A 108 -13.30 -0.41 -31.66
CA GLY A 108 -14.66 -0.91 -31.84
C GLY A 108 -15.40 -0.23 -32.97
N GLY A 109 -15.57 -0.95 -34.08
CA GLY A 109 -16.56 -0.65 -35.11
C GLY A 109 -16.02 -0.67 -36.54
N ASP A 110 -15.73 -1.87 -37.05
CA ASP A 110 -16.03 -2.21 -38.45
C ASP A 110 -17.54 -2.50 -38.58
#